data_AF-A0A2J8T7Y9-F1
#
_entry.id   AF-A0A2J8T7Y9-F1
#
_cell.length_a   1.000
_cell.length_b   1.000
_cell.length_c   1.000
_cell.angle_alpha   90.00
_cell.angle_beta   90.00
_cell.angle_gamma   90.00
#
_symmetry.space_group_name_H-M   'P 1'
#
loop_
_entity.id
_entity.type
_entity.pdbx_description
1 polymer ?
#
loop_
_entity_poly.entity_id
_entity_poly.type
_entity_poly.pdbx_seq_one_letter_code
_entity_poly.pdbx_strand_id
1 'polypeptide(L)'
;MEKWQTRSIYNAAVWYYHHCQDRMPIVMVTEDEEAIQQYGSETEGVFVISFKNYLDSFWPDLKAAHELCDSILQSRRERENESQESHGKEYPEHLPLEVLEAGIKSGRYIQGILNVNKHRAQIEAFVRLQGASSKDSDLVSDILIHGMKA
;
A
#
# COMPACT_ATOMS: atom_id res chain seq x y z
N MET A 1 16.13 4.78 2.36
CA MET A 1 17.00 4.84 3.57
C MET A 1 17.70 6.20 3.54
N GLU A 2 18.10 6.78 4.67
CA GLU A 2 18.84 8.04 4.61
C GLU A 2 20.25 7.81 4.05
N LYS A 3 20.76 8.71 3.19
CA LYS A 3 22.03 8.51 2.46
C LYS A 3 23.23 8.19 3.36
N TRP A 4 23.27 8.75 4.58
CA TRP A 4 24.35 8.48 5.52
C TRP A 4 24.29 7.07 6.11
N GLN A 5 23.10 6.48 6.26
CA GLN A 5 22.92 5.12 6.76
C GLN A 5 23.43 4.12 5.71
N THR A 6 23.01 4.26 4.46
CA THR A 6 23.49 3.44 3.33
C THR A 6 25.00 3.48 3.23
N ARG A 7 25.61 4.67 3.28
CA ARG A 7 27.07 4.85 3.29
C ARG A 7 27.74 4.14 4.47
N SER A 8 27.13 4.21 5.66
CA SER A 8 27.69 3.57 6.85
C SER A 8 27.67 2.05 6.76
N ILE A 9 26.58 1.47 6.23
CA ILE A 9 26.46 0.03 5.98
C ILE A 9 27.47 -0.42 4.94
N TYR A 10 27.63 0.33 3.84
CA TYR A 10 28.61 0.03 2.81
C TYR A 10 30.04 0.03 3.37
N ASN A 11 30.41 1.07 4.12
CA ASN A 11 31.73 1.15 4.75
C ASN A 11 31.98 -0.01 5.73
N ALA A 12 30.95 -0.47 6.44
CA ALA A 12 31.06 -1.64 7.30
C ALA A 12 31.30 -2.93 6.47
N ALA A 13 30.63 -3.09 5.33
CA ALA A 13 30.83 -4.22 4.43
C ALA A 13 32.27 -4.25 3.86
N VAL A 14 32.78 -3.10 3.42
CA VAL A 14 34.18 -2.95 2.97
C VAL A 14 35.16 -3.27 4.09
N TRP A 15 34.90 -2.76 5.30
CA TRP A 15 35.73 -3.08 6.45
C TRP A 15 35.77 -4.59 6.75
N TYR A 16 34.61 -5.26 6.69
CA TYR A 16 34.52 -6.71 6.92
C TYR A 16 35.28 -7.50 5.87
N TYR A 17 35.21 -7.11 4.60
CA TYR A 17 35.97 -7.73 3.52
C TYR A 17 37.48 -7.70 3.80
N HIS A 18 38.01 -6.51 4.12
CA HIS A 18 39.43 -6.36 4.47
C HIS A 18 39.80 -7.07 5.78
N HIS A 19 38.91 -7.07 6.76
CA HIS A 19 39.11 -7.80 8.02
C HIS A 19 39.26 -9.31 7.78
N CYS A 20 38.57 -9.84 6.77
CA CYS A 20 38.69 -11.21 6.29
C CYS A 20 39.86 -11.44 5.30
N GLN A 21 40.86 -10.53 5.30
CA GLN A 21 42.06 -10.62 4.48
C GLN A 21 41.78 -10.69 2.97
N ASP A 22 40.71 -10.05 2.52
CA ASP A 22 40.28 -10.02 1.11
C ASP A 22 39.94 -11.41 0.54
N ARG A 23 39.68 -12.41 1.39
CA ARG A 23 39.41 -13.80 0.98
C ARG A 23 37.94 -14.15 0.90
N MET A 24 37.08 -13.38 1.56
CA MET A 24 35.67 -13.68 1.67
C MET A 24 34.86 -12.53 1.08
N PRO A 25 34.37 -12.67 -0.16
CA PRO A 25 33.54 -11.65 -0.76
C PRO A 25 32.30 -11.35 0.07
N ILE A 26 31.93 -10.08 0.16
CA ILE A 26 30.78 -9.62 0.92
C ILE A 26 29.70 -9.17 -0.07
N VAL A 27 28.46 -9.60 0.16
CA VAL A 27 27.31 -9.17 -0.64
C VAL A 27 26.38 -8.33 0.25
N MET A 28 26.27 -7.05 -0.07
CA MET A 28 25.28 -6.14 0.50
C MET A 28 24.02 -6.18 -0.38
N VAL A 29 22.92 -6.60 0.22
CA VAL A 29 21.62 -6.65 -0.46
C VAL A 29 20.80 -5.41 -0.11
N THR A 30 20.28 -4.71 -1.12
CA THR A 30 19.44 -3.51 -0.94
C THR A 30 18.50 -3.32 -2.12
N GLU A 31 17.32 -2.72 -1.88
CA GLU A 31 16.37 -2.32 -2.94
C GLU A 31 16.53 -0.84 -3.35
N ASP A 32 17.58 -0.17 -2.88
CA ASP A 32 17.91 1.21 -3.21
C ASP A 32 18.74 1.26 -4.51
N GLU A 33 18.11 1.65 -5.62
CA GLU A 33 18.75 1.71 -6.94
C GLU A 33 19.92 2.71 -7.00
N GLU A 34 19.84 3.85 -6.30
CA GLU A 34 20.95 4.81 -6.25
C GLU A 34 22.17 4.17 -5.59
N ALA A 35 21.95 3.41 -4.51
CA ALA A 35 23.02 2.72 -3.80
C ALA A 35 23.66 1.61 -4.66
N ILE A 36 22.86 0.84 -5.40
CA ILE A 36 23.36 -0.20 -6.31
C ILE A 36 24.21 0.42 -7.41
N GLN A 37 23.74 1.49 -8.04
CA GLN A 37 24.49 2.16 -9.11
C GLN A 37 25.79 2.79 -8.61
N GLN A 38 25.75 3.41 -7.43
CA GLN A 38 26.91 4.08 -6.87
C GLN A 38 27.97 3.08 -6.39
N TYR A 39 27.56 2.09 -5.59
CA TYR A 39 28.48 1.23 -4.85
C TYR A 39 28.72 -0.14 -5.49
N GLY A 40 27.91 -0.54 -6.48
CA GLY A 40 27.88 -1.90 -7.04
C GLY A 40 29.20 -2.40 -7.64
N SER A 41 30.08 -1.49 -8.07
CA SER A 41 31.41 -1.81 -8.58
C SER A 41 32.51 -0.93 -7.96
N GLU A 42 32.26 -0.32 -6.80
CA GLU A 42 33.21 0.62 -6.19
C GLU A 42 34.38 -0.09 -5.50
N THR A 43 34.15 -1.22 -4.84
CA THR A 43 35.21 -2.01 -4.17
C THR A 43 35.18 -3.45 -4.66
N GLU A 44 36.32 -3.95 -5.15
CA GLU A 44 36.46 -5.35 -5.58
C GLU A 44 36.20 -6.31 -4.40
N GLY A 45 35.39 -7.34 -4.61
CA GLY A 45 35.01 -8.30 -3.57
C GLY A 45 33.86 -7.84 -2.67
N VAL A 46 33.35 -6.62 -2.84
CA VAL A 46 32.12 -6.13 -2.18
C VAL A 46 31.07 -5.84 -3.23
N PHE A 47 30.02 -6.66 -3.26
CA PHE A 47 28.93 -6.54 -4.23
C PHE A 47 27.73 -5.85 -3.60
N VAL A 48 27.19 -4.84 -4.27
CA VAL A 48 25.92 -4.20 -3.87
C VAL A 48 24.88 -4.50 -4.94
N ILE A 49 23.87 -5.30 -4.59
CA ILE A 49 22.87 -5.81 -5.54
C ILE A 49 21.47 -5.87 -4.92
N SER A 50 20.45 -5.94 -5.77
CA SER A 50 19.07 -6.19 -5.33
C SER A 50 18.88 -7.61 -4.82
N PHE A 51 17.85 -7.84 -4.00
CA PHE A 51 17.56 -9.19 -3.51
C PHE A 51 17.19 -10.13 -4.65
N LYS A 52 16.49 -9.62 -5.67
CA LYS A 52 16.20 -10.38 -6.89
C LYS A 52 17.48 -10.83 -7.59
N ASN A 53 18.42 -9.91 -7.84
CA ASN A 53 19.67 -10.25 -8.51
C ASN A 53 20.54 -11.20 -7.67
N TYR A 54 20.46 -11.10 -6.34
CA TYR A 54 21.12 -12.05 -5.45
C TYR A 54 20.58 -13.47 -5.64
N LEU A 55 19.26 -13.65 -5.65
CA LEU A 55 18.65 -14.96 -5.91
C LEU A 55 18.97 -15.47 -7.31
N ASP A 56 18.89 -14.62 -8.34
CA ASP A 56 19.17 -15.00 -9.73
C ASP A 56 20.63 -15.44 -9.93
N SER A 57 21.58 -14.75 -9.28
CA SER A 57 23.01 -15.00 -9.48
C SER A 57 23.54 -16.16 -8.63
N PHE A 58 23.11 -16.26 -7.38
CA PHE A 58 23.66 -17.23 -6.41
C PHE A 58 22.78 -18.46 -6.20
N TRP A 59 21.48 -18.35 -6.48
CA TRP A 59 20.49 -19.41 -6.21
C TRP A 59 19.48 -19.60 -7.35
N PRO A 60 19.91 -19.75 -8.62
CA PRO A 60 19.00 -19.83 -9.77
C PRO A 60 18.03 -21.02 -9.68
N ASP A 61 18.46 -22.12 -9.05
CA ASP A 61 17.67 -23.35 -8.96
C ASP A 61 16.69 -23.36 -7.77
N LEU A 62 16.73 -22.36 -6.88
CA LEU A 62 15.89 -22.30 -5.68
C LEU A 62 14.49 -21.74 -5.99
N LYS A 63 13.73 -22.48 -6.82
CA LYS A 63 12.43 -22.05 -7.36
C LYS A 63 11.45 -21.52 -6.31
N ALA A 64 11.36 -22.18 -5.15
CA ALA A 64 10.46 -21.75 -4.08
C ALA A 64 10.79 -20.34 -3.57
N ALA A 65 12.07 -19.97 -3.47
CA ALA A 65 12.46 -18.63 -3.04
C ALA A 65 12.16 -17.59 -4.12
N HIS A 66 12.36 -17.94 -5.39
CA HIS A 66 12.00 -17.10 -6.54
C HIS A 66 10.50 -16.83 -6.60
N GLU A 67 9.68 -17.86 -6.49
CA GLU A 67 8.21 -17.74 -6.49
C GLU A 67 7.72 -16.85 -5.33
N LEU A 68 8.28 -17.02 -4.13
CA LEU A 68 7.98 -16.17 -2.98
C LEU A 68 8.40 -14.72 -3.21
N CYS A 69 9.60 -14.50 -3.74
CA CYS A 69 10.10 -13.16 -4.04
C CYS A 69 9.20 -12.45 -5.07
N ASP A 70 8.85 -13.14 -6.16
CA ASP A 70 7.97 -12.60 -7.20
C ASP A 70 6.57 -12.31 -6.66
N SER A 71 6.02 -13.18 -5.80
CA SER A 71 4.73 -12.96 -5.13
C SER A 71 4.74 -11.68 -4.27
N ILE A 72 5.79 -11.46 -3.48
CA ILE A 72 5.94 -10.25 -2.66
C ILE A 72 6.07 -9.00 -3.56
N LEU A 73 6.89 -9.06 -4.61
CA LEU A 73 7.06 -7.95 -5.55
C LEU A 73 5.77 -7.64 -6.31
N GLN A 74 4.97 -8.65 -6.65
CA GLN A 74 3.67 -8.48 -7.28
C GLN A 74 2.68 -7.83 -6.32
N SER A 75 2.54 -8.35 -5.10
CA SER A 75 1.63 -7.80 -4.09
C SER A 75 1.93 -6.32 -3.77
N ARG A 76 3.21 -5.94 -3.72
CA ARG A 76 3.61 -4.54 -3.55
C ARG A 76 3.16 -3.65 -4.72
N ARG A 77 3.37 -4.11 -5.96
CA ARG A 77 2.95 -3.39 -7.17
C ARG A 77 1.43 -3.25 -7.27
N GLU A 78 0.68 -4.30 -6.94
CA GLU A 78 -0.79 -4.26 -6.92
C GLU A 78 -1.28 -3.23 -5.90
N ARG A 79 -0.71 -3.22 -4.69
CA ARG A 79 -1.04 -2.22 -3.67
C ARG A 79 -0.67 -0.80 -4.11
N GLU A 80 0.47 -0.61 -4.75
CA GLU A 80 0.90 0.69 -5.27
C GLU A 80 -0.01 1.16 -6.41
N ASN A 81 -0.42 0.27 -7.31
CA ASN A 81 -1.36 0.57 -8.39
C ASN A 81 -2.75 0.92 -7.83
N GLU A 82 -3.29 0.14 -6.90
CA GLU A 82 -4.54 0.47 -6.21
C GLU A 82 -4.45 1.81 -5.48
N SER A 83 -3.29 2.09 -4.87
CA SER A 83 -3.03 3.38 -4.25
C SER A 83 -2.93 4.50 -5.28
N GLN A 84 -2.34 4.29 -6.45
CA GLN A 84 -2.25 5.32 -7.50
C GLN A 84 -3.59 5.61 -8.16
N GLU A 85 -4.37 4.57 -8.49
CA GLU A 85 -5.73 4.69 -9.02
C GLU A 85 -6.67 5.40 -8.04
N SER A 86 -6.42 5.24 -6.74
CA SER A 86 -7.19 5.89 -5.67
C SER A 86 -6.57 7.18 -5.12
N HIS A 87 -5.49 7.70 -5.72
CA HIS A 87 -4.72 8.84 -5.19
C HIS A 87 -4.28 8.70 -3.72
N GLY A 88 -4.03 7.47 -3.27
CA GLY A 88 -3.67 7.10 -1.91
C GLY A 88 -4.84 7.13 -0.94
N LYS A 89 -6.07 7.35 -1.43
CA LYS A 89 -7.28 7.47 -0.64
C LYS A 89 -8.19 6.29 -0.93
N GLU A 90 -8.23 5.37 0.02
CA GLU A 90 -9.10 4.19 -0.04
C GLU A 90 -10.60 4.54 -0.17
N TYR A 91 -10.98 5.77 0.22
CA TYR A 91 -12.34 6.30 0.15
C TYR A 91 -12.36 7.72 -0.45
N PRO A 92 -13.44 8.10 -1.17
CA PRO A 92 -13.61 9.46 -1.66
C PRO A 92 -13.67 10.46 -0.51
N GLU A 93 -13.14 11.67 -0.73
CA GLU A 93 -13.22 12.73 0.27
C GLU A 93 -14.66 13.17 0.53
N HIS A 94 -14.93 13.53 1.78
CA HIS A 94 -16.22 14.09 2.14
C HIS A 94 -16.40 15.48 1.53
N LEU A 95 -17.63 15.75 1.05
CA LEU A 95 -18.00 17.07 0.58
C LEU A 95 -17.98 18.09 1.75
N PRO A 96 -17.62 19.36 1.50
CA PRO A 96 -17.73 20.42 2.49
C PRO A 96 -19.15 20.58 3.02
N LEU A 97 -19.28 21.02 4.28
CA LEU A 97 -20.57 21.14 4.97
C LEU A 97 -21.54 22.05 4.21
N GLU A 98 -21.04 23.15 3.64
CA GLU A 98 -21.83 24.13 2.90
C GLU A 98 -22.48 23.51 1.65
N VAL A 99 -21.74 22.62 0.97
CA VAL A 99 -22.21 21.88 -0.20
C VAL A 99 -23.26 20.84 0.22
N LEU A 100 -23.04 20.15 1.34
CA LEU A 100 -24.00 19.19 1.89
C LEU A 100 -25.32 19.89 2.26
N GLU A 101 -25.25 21.01 2.98
CA GLU A 101 -26.44 21.76 3.39
C GLU A 101 -27.22 22.32 2.19
N ALA A 102 -26.53 22.91 1.21
CA ALA A 102 -27.17 23.41 -0.01
C ALA A 102 -27.80 22.26 -0.82
N GLY A 103 -27.13 21.11 -0.88
CA GLY A 103 -27.64 19.91 -1.52
C GLY A 103 -28.87 19.33 -0.83
N ILE A 104 -28.90 19.32 0.51
CA ILE A 104 -30.09 18.90 1.28
C ILE A 104 -31.23 19.89 1.08
N LYS A 105 -30.97 21.20 1.17
CA LYS A 105 -31.97 22.26 0.97
C LYS A 105 -32.58 22.26 -0.44
N SER A 106 -31.78 21.90 -1.45
CA SER A 106 -32.22 21.78 -2.85
C SER A 106 -32.88 20.42 -3.18
N GLY A 107 -32.89 19.47 -2.24
CA GLY A 107 -33.41 18.11 -2.44
C GLY A 107 -32.48 17.20 -3.26
N ARG A 108 -31.26 17.65 -3.58
CA ARG A 108 -30.24 16.85 -4.26
C ARG A 108 -29.64 15.77 -3.35
N TYR A 109 -29.53 16.06 -2.06
CA TYR A 109 -29.02 15.13 -1.05
C TYR A 109 -30.08 14.85 0.01
N ILE A 110 -29.98 13.68 0.63
CA ILE A 110 -30.89 13.22 1.66
C ILE A 110 -30.07 12.84 2.90
N GLN A 111 -30.56 13.21 4.08
CA GLN A 111 -29.92 12.91 5.37
C GLN A 111 -30.77 11.93 6.19
N GLY A 112 -30.10 11.03 6.90
CA GLY A 112 -30.76 10.02 7.73
C GLY A 112 -29.79 9.31 8.67
N ILE A 113 -30.31 8.32 9.39
CA ILE A 113 -29.57 7.49 10.34
C ILE A 113 -29.11 6.22 9.61
N LEU A 114 -27.80 5.96 9.61
CA LEU A 114 -27.20 4.75 9.04
C LEU A 114 -27.28 3.57 10.03
N ASN A 115 -27.91 2.49 9.63
CA ASN A 115 -28.02 1.23 10.35
C ASN A 115 -27.18 0.15 9.64
N VAL A 116 -26.05 -0.23 10.21
CA VAL A 116 -25.16 -1.24 9.63
C VAL A 116 -25.68 -2.65 9.90
N ASN A 117 -25.70 -3.51 8.89
CA ASN A 117 -26.21 -4.87 9.03
C ASN A 117 -25.24 -5.71 9.89
N LYS A 118 -25.70 -6.23 11.03
CA LYS A 118 -24.89 -7.07 11.94
C LYS A 118 -24.34 -8.35 11.33
N HIS A 119 -24.97 -8.87 10.27
CA HIS A 119 -24.56 -10.12 9.61
C HIS A 119 -23.67 -9.89 8.38
N ARG A 120 -23.71 -8.68 7.81
CA ARG A 120 -23.00 -8.30 6.58
C ARG A 120 -22.39 -6.89 6.68
N ALA A 121 -21.80 -6.58 7.84
CA ALA A 121 -21.38 -5.24 8.20
C ALA A 121 -20.35 -4.61 7.25
N GLN A 122 -19.57 -5.45 6.55
CA GLN A 122 -18.55 -5.01 5.61
C GLN A 122 -19.13 -4.50 4.28
N ILE A 123 -20.37 -4.85 3.93
CA ILE A 123 -20.92 -4.61 2.59
C ILE A 123 -22.36 -4.12 2.58
N GLU A 124 -23.04 -4.05 3.74
CA GLU A 124 -24.48 -3.80 3.78
C GLU A 124 -24.89 -2.89 4.95
N ALA A 125 -25.58 -1.80 4.63
CA ALA A 125 -26.18 -0.89 5.59
C ALA A 125 -27.48 -0.28 5.04
N PHE A 126 -28.29 0.30 5.92
CA PHE A 126 -29.58 0.91 5.58
C PHE A 126 -29.66 2.33 6.12
N VAL A 127 -30.11 3.29 5.32
CA VAL A 127 -30.36 4.67 5.78
C VAL A 127 -31.84 4.87 6.03
N ARG A 128 -32.18 5.25 7.26
CA ARG A 128 -33.51 5.67 7.65
C ARG A 128 -33.63 7.19 7.58
N LEU A 129 -34.54 7.69 6.76
CA LEU A 129 -34.72 9.12 6.52
C LEU A 129 -35.24 9.84 7.78
N GLN A 130 -34.65 10.99 8.11
CA GLN A 130 -35.09 11.82 9.23
C GLN A 130 -36.03 12.91 8.69
N GLY A 131 -37.31 12.92 9.09
CA GLY A 131 -38.24 14.01 8.74
C GLY A 131 -39.46 13.67 7.87
N ALA A 132 -39.81 12.40 7.67
CA ALA A 132 -41.13 12.06 7.14
C ALA A 132 -42.19 12.39 8.20
N SER A 133 -42.86 13.54 8.05
CA SER A 133 -44.00 13.96 8.85
C SER A 133 -45.03 12.84 8.94
N SER A 134 -45.55 12.61 10.15
CA SER A 134 -46.30 11.44 10.61
C SER A 134 -47.70 11.26 10.00
N LYS A 135 -47.86 11.26 8.67
CA LYS A 135 -49.14 10.96 8.00
C LYS A 135 -49.11 9.94 6.86
N ASP A 136 -47.94 9.47 6.41
CA ASP A 136 -47.82 8.36 5.44
C ASP A 136 -46.68 7.39 5.86
N SER A 137 -46.80 6.79 7.05
CA SER A 137 -45.78 5.92 7.65
C SER A 137 -45.60 4.56 6.97
N ASP A 138 -46.45 4.20 6.00
CA ASP A 138 -46.56 2.81 5.54
C ASP A 138 -45.76 2.52 4.25
N LEU A 139 -45.07 3.51 3.67
CA LEU A 139 -44.36 3.36 2.39
C LEU A 139 -42.91 3.86 2.35
N VAL A 140 -42.35 4.39 3.45
CA VAL A 140 -40.95 4.84 3.44
C VAL A 140 -40.03 3.64 3.68
N SER A 141 -39.66 2.97 2.59
CA SER A 141 -38.63 1.91 2.60
C SER A 141 -37.26 2.51 2.94
N ASP A 142 -36.53 1.88 3.86
CA ASP A 142 -35.14 2.22 4.16
C ASP A 142 -34.27 2.12 2.89
N ILE A 143 -33.28 3.01 2.73
CA ILE A 143 -32.39 3.02 1.56
C ILE A 143 -31.23 2.05 1.80
N LEU A 144 -31.11 1.01 0.97
CA LEU A 144 -29.98 0.07 1.02
C LEU A 144 -28.71 0.74 0.47
N ILE A 145 -27.64 0.67 1.26
CA ILE A 145 -26.27 0.94 0.85
C ILE A 145 -25.55 -0.40 0.78
N HIS A 146 -25.09 -0.75 -0.42
CA HIS A 146 -24.37 -2.00 -0.66
C HIS A 146 -23.01 -1.75 -1.32
N GLY A 147 -21.97 -2.42 -0.82
CA GLY A 147 -20.61 -2.32 -1.32
C GLY A 147 -19.66 -1.54 -0.41
N MET A 148 -18.38 -1.53 -0.78
CA MET A 148 -17.29 -0.93 -0.02
C MET A 148 -16.71 0.34 -0.67
N LYS A 149 -17.01 0.58 -1.95
CA LYS A 149 -16.50 1.71 -2.76
C LYS A 149 -17.68 2.36 -3.49
N ALA A 150 -17.72 3.70 -3.49
CA ALA A 150 -18.59 4.51 -4.33
C ALA A 150 -17.72 5.31 -5.31
#